data_AF-A0A386ZI21-F1
#
_entry.id   AF-A0A386ZI21-F1
#
_cell.length_a   1.000
_cell.length_b   1.000
_cell.length_c   1.000
_cell.angle_alpha   90.00
_cell.angle_beta   90.00
_cell.angle_gamma   90.00
#
_symmetry.space_group_name_H-M   'P 1'
#
loop_
_entity.id
_entity.type
_entity.pdbx_description
1 polymer ?
#
loop_
_entity_poly.entity_id
_entity_poly.type
_entity_poly.pdbx_seq_one_letter_code
_entity_poly.pdbx_strand_id
1 'polypeptide(L)' 'MEEIVAFLAIRNPEFTGADPDLDLIESRTLDSLGLVEFLLLLQELTGSEMDMGTVDLGTIRTLGQLRAAYFTQGER' A
#
# COMPACT_ATOMS: atom_id res chain seq x y z
N MET A 1 6.78 -2.63 6.33
CA MET A 1 6.57 -1.20 5.98
C MET A 1 7.70 -0.65 5.11
N GLU A 2 8.97 -0.98 5.37
CA GLU A 2 10.09 -0.50 4.53
C GLU A 2 9.96 -0.91 3.05
N GLU A 3 9.58 -2.15 2.75
CA GLU A 3 9.39 -2.61 1.37
C GLU A 3 8.26 -1.88 0.63
N ILE A 4 7.18 -1.55 1.34
CA ILE A 4 6.07 -0.75 0.80
C ILE A 4 6.56 0.67 0.45
N VAL A 5 7.29 1.31 1.37
CA VAL A 5 7.82 2.66 1.13
C VAL A 5 8.82 2.66 -0.03
N ALA A 6 9.70 1.65 -0.11
CA ALA A 6 10.63 1.49 -1.21
C ALA A 6 9.92 1.30 -2.56
N PHE A 7 8.90 0.45 -2.61
CA PHE A 7 8.09 0.23 -3.80
C PHE A 7 7.41 1.53 -4.28
N LEU A 8 6.82 2.29 -3.35
CA LEU A 8 6.14 3.55 -3.67
C LEU A 8 7.14 4.63 -4.10
N ALA A 9 8.32 4.72 -3.46
CA ALA A 9 9.38 5.67 -3.83
C ALA A 9 10.00 5.40 -5.21
N ILE A 10 10.06 4.14 -5.64
CA ILE A 10 10.51 3.77 -7.00
C ILE A 10 9.52 4.31 -8.05
N ARG A 11 8.22 4.27 -7.77
CA ARG A 11 7.17 4.74 -8.68
C ARG A 11 7.04 6.26 -8.70
N ASN A 12 7.06 6.84 -7.51
CA ASN A 12 6.97 8.27 -7.33
C ASN A 12 8.17 8.74 -6.51
N PRO A 13 9.21 9.33 -7.14
CA PRO A 13 10.36 9.85 -6.42
C PRO A 13 10.01 11.04 -5.50
N GLU A 14 8.85 11.67 -5.68
CA GLU A 14 8.33 12.71 -4.79
C GLU A 14 7.67 12.12 -3.52
N PHE A 15 7.40 10.81 -3.52
CA PHE A 15 6.90 10.12 -2.36
C PHE A 15 8.01 9.91 -1.33
N THR A 16 7.88 10.56 -0.17
CA THR A 16 8.85 10.48 0.92
C THR A 16 8.44 9.51 2.03
N GLY A 17 7.21 8.98 1.99
CA GLY A 17 6.65 8.11 3.03
C GLY A 17 6.43 8.77 4.39
N ALA A 18 6.67 10.08 4.50
CA ALA A 18 6.52 10.84 5.75
C ALA A 18 5.05 11.19 6.06
N ASP A 19 4.22 11.30 5.03
CA ASP A 19 2.80 11.65 5.18
C ASP A 19 1.93 10.38 5.09
N PRO A 20 1.29 9.95 6.20
CA PRO A 20 0.49 8.75 6.24
C PRO A 20 -0.90 8.91 5.61
N ASP A 21 -1.38 10.15 5.47
CA ASP A 21 -2.69 10.49 4.91
C ASP A 21 -2.62 10.79 3.41
N LEU A 22 -1.43 10.73 2.82
CA LEU A 22 -1.21 10.94 1.39
C LEU A 22 -1.97 9.89 0.58
N ASP A 23 -2.79 10.41 -0.33
CA ASP A 23 -3.55 9.59 -1.28
C ASP A 23 -2.61 9.05 -2.36
N LEU A 24 -2.34 7.75 -2.30
CA LEU A 24 -1.43 7.06 -3.21
C LEU A 24 -2.00 6.97 -4.63
N ILE A 25 -3.31 7.01 -4.79
CA ILE A 25 -3.98 6.91 -6.08
C ILE A 25 -4.05 8.30 -6.73
N GLU A 26 -4.50 9.32 -5.99
CA GLU A 26 -4.58 10.69 -6.53
C GLU A 26 -3.20 11.30 -6.79
N SER A 27 -2.19 10.96 -5.98
CA SER A 27 -0.79 11.34 -6.24
C SER A 27 -0.16 10.61 -7.44
N ARG A 28 -0.89 9.70 -8.10
CA ARG A 28 -0.37 8.80 -9.15
C ARG A 28 0.84 7.99 -8.70
N THR A 29 0.94 7.70 -7.41
CA THR A 29 1.95 6.78 -6.89
C THR A 29 1.54 5.33 -7.16
N LEU A 30 0.23 5.06 -7.13
CA LEU A 30 -0.40 3.79 -7.50
C LEU A 30 -1.36 4.00 -8.68
N ASP A 31 -0.87 3.78 -9.89
CA ASP A 31 -1.70 3.63 -11.08
C ASP A 31 -2.33 2.22 -11.18
N SER A 32 -3.21 2.00 -12.16
CA SER A 32 -3.94 0.73 -12.36
C SER A 32 -3.04 -0.52 -12.39
N LEU A 33 -1.87 -0.44 -13.04
CA LEU A 33 -0.89 -1.53 -13.06
C LEU A 33 -0.14 -1.63 -11.73
N GLY A 34 0.25 -0.49 -11.16
CA GLY A 34 0.99 -0.45 -9.91
C GLY A 34 0.19 -1.00 -8.74
N LEU A 35 -1.13 -0.86 -8.78
CA LEU A 35 -2.05 -1.46 -7.82
C LEU A 35 -1.97 -2.98 -7.83
N VAL A 36 -1.96 -3.62 -9.00
CA VAL A 36 -1.85 -5.08 -9.14
C VAL A 36 -0.54 -5.57 -8.54
N GLU A 37 0.58 -4.92 -8.89
CA GLU A 37 1.89 -5.25 -8.33
C GLU A 37 1.96 -5.00 -6.83
N PHE A 38 1.31 -3.95 -6.34
CA PHE A 38 1.24 -3.62 -4.93
C PHE A 38 0.45 -4.65 -4.12
N LEU A 39 -0.68 -5.14 -4.66
CA LEU A 39 -1.46 -6.20 -4.03
C LEU A 39 -0.68 -7.51 -3.97
N LEU A 40 0.13 -7.83 -4.99
CA LEU A 40 1.02 -9.00 -4.96
C LEU A 40 2.09 -8.86 -3.85
N LEU A 41 2.71 -7.68 -3.74
CA LEU A 41 3.65 -7.39 -2.66
C LEU A 41 2.99 -7.51 -1.28
N LEU A 42 1.79 -6.96 -1.11
CA LEU A 42 1.06 -7.05 0.15
C LEU A 42 0.72 -8.50 0.52
N GLN A 43 0.32 -9.32 -0.45
CA GLN A 43 0.08 -10.75 -0.22
C GLN A 43 1.32 -11.46 0.27
N GLU A 44 2.49 -11.17 -0.33
CA GLU A 44 3.77 -11.73 0.09
C GLU A 44 4.15 -11.28 1.51
N LEU A 45 3.99 -9.99 1.82
CA LEU A 45 4.33 -9.42 3.12
C LEU A 45 3.42 -9.87 4.26
N THR A 46 2.13 -10.02 3.99
CA THR A 46 1.12 -10.39 4.99
C THR A 46 0.87 -11.90 5.06
N GLY A 47 1.34 -12.65 4.07
CA GLY A 47 1.04 -14.08 3.90
C GLY A 47 -0.45 -14.39 3.71
N SER A 48 -1.27 -13.38 3.41
CA SER A 48 -2.71 -13.52 3.23
C SER A 48 -3.07 -13.49 1.76
N GLU A 49 -3.97 -14.37 1.33
CA GLU A 49 -4.51 -14.35 -0.02
C GLU A 49 -5.42 -13.11 -0.18
N MET A 50 -5.07 -12.20 -1.10
CA MET A 50 -5.86 -11.00 -1.39
C MET A 50 -6.51 -11.13 -2.76
N ASP A 51 -7.83 -11.10 -2.77
CA ASP A 51 -8.59 -11.09 -4.02
C ASP A 51 -8.68 -9.66 -4.57
N MET A 52 -8.13 -9.44 -5.77
CA MET A 52 -8.10 -8.13 -6.42
C MET A 52 -9.49 -7.62 -6.82
N GLY A 53 -10.48 -8.51 -6.95
CA GLY A 53 -11.86 -8.15 -7.22
C GLY A 53 -12.63 -7.71 -5.97
N THR A 54 -12.20 -8.13 -4.79
CA THR A 54 -12.85 -7.78 -3.51
C THR A 54 -12.04 -6.86 -2.62
N VAL A 55 -10.79 -6.54 -2.99
CA VAL A 55 -9.96 -5.64 -2.19
C VAL A 55 -10.60 -4.26 -2.11
N ASP A 56 -10.71 -3.75 -0.88
CA ASP A 56 -11.25 -2.42 -0.67
C ASP A 56 -10.18 -1.38 -1.01
N LEU A 57 -10.38 -0.63 -2.10
CA LEU A 57 -9.43 0.40 -2.51
C LEU A 57 -9.26 1.49 -1.42
N GLY A 58 -10.25 1.66 -0.55
CA GLY A 58 -10.20 2.58 0.57
C GLY A 58 -9.15 2.17 1.62
N THR A 59 -8.87 0.89 1.81
CA THR A 59 -7.84 0.43 2.76
C THR A 59 -6.42 0.61 2.24
N ILE A 60 -6.23 0.73 0.92
CA ILE A 60 -4.92 0.92 0.27
C ILE A 60 -4.72 2.33 -0.28
N ARG A 61 -5.71 3.21 -0.07
CA ARG A 61 -5.71 4.59 -0.57
C ARG A 61 -4.65 5.45 0.11
N THR A 62 -4.40 5.21 1.39
CA THR A 62 -3.40 5.93 2.19
C THR A 62 -2.52 4.95 2.96
N LEU A 63 -1.29 5.35 3.27
CA LEU A 63 -0.39 4.54 4.10
C LEU A 63 -0.95 4.27 5.50
N GLY A 64 -1.68 5.24 6.06
CA GLY A 64 -2.32 5.14 7.36
C GLY A 64 -3.38 4.05 7.38
N GLN A 65 -4.29 4.05 6.40
CA GLN A 65 -5.32 3.02 6.25
C GLN A 65 -4.71 1.66 5.94
N LEU A 66 -3.68 1.62 5.10
CA LEU A 66 -2.98 0.39 4.75
C LEU A 66 -2.37 -0.25 6.00
N ARG A 67 -1.63 0.55 6.78
CA ARG A 67 -1.04 0.10 8.03
C ARG A 67 -2.13 -0.39 8.98
N ALA A 68 -3.22 0.37 9.10
CA ALA A 68 -4.36 0.03 9.94
C ALA A 68 -5.02 -1.31 9.56
N ALA A 69 -5.19 -1.57 8.26
CA ALA A 69 -5.88 -2.73 7.75
C ALA A 69 -5.01 -3.99 7.74
N TYR A 70 -3.73 -3.88 7.40
CA TYR A 70 -2.88 -5.04 7.12
C TYR A 70 -1.72 -5.25 8.11
N PHE A 71 -1.32 -4.21 8.85
CA PHE A 71 -0.10 -4.24 9.68
C PHE A 71 -0.34 -3.90 11.17
N THR A 72 -1.59 -3.77 11.62
CA THR A 72 -1.92 -3.44 13.03
C THR A 72 -1.83 -4.63 13.99
N GLN A 73 -1.49 -5.83 13.51
CA GLN A 73 -1.25 -6.98 14.36
C GLN A 73 0.22 -7.03 14.78
N GLY A 74 0.61 -6.18 15.73
CA GLY A 74 1.99 -6.07 16.19
C GLY A 74 2.22 -5.25 17.45
N GLU A 75 1.27 -5.22 18.39
CA GLU A 75 1.50 -4.81 19.79
C GLU A 75 0.76 -5.81 20.70
N ARG A 76 1.34 -7.00 20.89
CA ARG A 76 1.17 -7.82 22.10
C ARG A 76 2.42 -8.62 22.39
#